data_AF-A0A8I1B5N4-F1
#
_entry.id   AF-A0A8I1B5N4-F1
#
_cell.length_a   1.000
_cell.length_b   1.000
_cell.length_c   1.000
_cell.angle_alpha   90.00
_cell.angle_beta   90.00
_cell.angle_gamma   90.00
#
_symmetry.space_group_name_H-M   'P 1'
#
loop_
_entity.id
_entity.type
_entity.pdbx_description
1 polymer ?
#
loop_
_entity_poly.entity_id
_entity_poly.type
_entity_poly.pdbx_seq_one_letter_code
_entity_poly.pdbx_strand_id
1 'polypeptide(L)'
;QQVAEPLRHEIHPKNILMIGPTGVGKTEIARRLAKLANAPFIKIEATKFTEVGYVGRDVDTIIRDLTEYSIKQTRELEMRRVRTQAEDAAEDRILDALVPPPRGASGEP
;
A
#
# COMPACT_ATOMS: atom_id res chain seq x y z
N GLN A 1 11.45 -14.90 -20.38
CA GLN A 1 11.29 -14.72 -21.84
C GLN A 1 10.15 -13.73 -22.04
N GLN A 2 10.41 -12.58 -22.67
CA GLN A 2 9.36 -11.58 -22.94
C GLN A 2 8.72 -11.90 -24.29
N VAL A 3 7.41 -12.18 -24.29
CA VAL A 3 6.63 -12.52 -25.49
C VAL A 3 6.30 -11.25 -26.28
N ALA A 4 6.10 -11.38 -27.59
CA ALA A 4 5.71 -10.30 -28.50
C ALA A 4 4.40 -9.61 -28.05
N GLU A 5 4.30 -8.30 -28.30
CA GLU A 5 3.25 -7.40 -27.82
C GLU A 5 1.80 -7.92 -27.95
N PRO A 6 1.35 -8.45 -29.10
CA PRO A 6 -0.03 -8.95 -29.23
C PRO A 6 -0.32 -10.17 -28.34
N LEU A 7 0.67 -11.05 -28.12
CA LEU A 7 0.50 -12.25 -27.29
C LEU A 7 0.48 -11.95 -25.79
N ARG A 8 0.93 -10.77 -25.33
CA ARG A 8 0.94 -10.44 -23.90
C ARG A 8 -0.46 -10.34 -23.30
N HIS A 9 -1.42 -9.86 -24.09
CA HIS A 9 -2.81 -9.69 -23.62
C HIS A 9 -3.56 -11.02 -23.49
N GLU A 10 -3.11 -12.08 -24.16
CA GLU A 10 -3.71 -13.41 -24.10
C GLU A 10 -3.20 -14.26 -22.91
N ILE A 11 -2.16 -13.80 -22.22
CA ILE A 11 -1.57 -14.53 -21.09
C ILE A 11 -2.25 -14.10 -19.79
N HIS A 12 -3.17 -14.93 -19.31
CA HIS A 12 -3.77 -14.76 -18.00
C HIS A 12 -2.83 -15.21 -16.86
N PRO A 13 -2.88 -14.54 -15.69
CA PRO A 13 -2.20 -15.01 -14.48
C PRO A 13 -2.57 -16.48 -14.16
N LYS A 14 -1.58 -17.28 -13.76
CA LYS A 14 -1.79 -18.67 -13.37
C LYS A 14 -2.11 -18.73 -11.88
N ASN A 15 -3.38 -18.91 -11.55
CA ASN A 15 -3.85 -19.03 -10.17
C ASN A 15 -3.33 -20.32 -9.51
N ILE A 16 -3.07 -20.26 -8.20
CA ILE A 16 -2.48 -21.36 -7.43
C ILE A 16 -3.49 -21.88 -6.41
N LEU A 17 -3.74 -23.20 -6.41
CA LEU A 17 -4.50 -23.90 -5.37
C LEU A 17 -3.52 -24.64 -4.45
N MET A 18 -3.45 -24.25 -3.18
CA MET A 18 -2.60 -24.92 -2.18
C MET A 18 -3.40 -25.98 -1.41
N ILE A 19 -2.96 -27.24 -1.46
CA ILE A 19 -3.60 -28.36 -0.75
C ILE A 19 -2.67 -28.86 0.37
N GLY A 20 -3.20 -29.01 1.58
CA GLY A 20 -2.46 -29.53 2.73
C GLY A 20 -3.18 -29.26 4.06
N PRO A 21 -2.76 -29.88 5.18
CA PRO A 21 -3.43 -29.72 6.48
C PRO A 21 -3.27 -28.30 7.04
N THR A 22 -4.04 -27.94 8.08
CA THR A 22 -3.88 -26.64 8.76
C THR A 22 -2.49 -26.54 9.41
N GLY A 23 -2.00 -25.32 9.62
CA GLY A 23 -0.71 -25.10 10.28
C GLY A 23 0.56 -25.29 9.43
N VAL A 24 0.49 -25.92 8.25
CA VAL A 24 1.67 -26.14 7.37
C VAL A 24 2.18 -24.90 6.62
N GLY A 25 1.68 -23.71 6.96
CA GLY A 25 2.20 -22.45 6.42
C GLY A 25 1.63 -21.99 5.07
N LYS A 26 0.55 -22.60 4.54
CA LYS A 26 -0.09 -22.17 3.26
C LYS A 26 -0.31 -20.64 3.18
N THR A 27 -0.93 -20.07 4.21
CA THR A 27 -1.18 -18.62 4.29
C THR A 27 0.12 -17.81 4.42
N GLU A 28 1.13 -18.36 5.09
CA GLU A 28 2.41 -17.69 5.31
C GLU A 28 3.24 -17.64 4.03
N ILE A 29 3.20 -18.69 3.21
CA ILE A 29 3.82 -18.71 1.87
C ILE A 29 3.25 -17.57 1.03
N ALA A 30 1.92 -17.44 0.95
CA ALA A 30 1.29 -16.37 0.19
C ALA A 30 1.61 -14.97 0.74
N ARG A 31 1.55 -14.79 2.06
CA ARG A 31 1.88 -13.52 2.73
C ARG A 31 3.33 -13.11 2.48
N ARG A 32 4.28 -14.03 2.62
CA ARG A 32 5.70 -13.75 2.41
C ARG A 32 6.02 -13.46 0.95
N LEU A 33 5.41 -14.20 0.02
CA LEU A 33 5.55 -13.94 -1.40
C LEU A 33 5.11 -12.51 -1.75
N ALA A 34 3.94 -12.09 -1.25
CA ALA A 34 3.45 -10.72 -1.48
C ALA A 34 4.40 -9.67 -0.88
N LYS A 35 4.90 -9.89 0.35
CA LYS A 35 5.89 -8.99 0.97
C LYS A 35 7.19 -8.90 0.18
N LEU A 36 7.72 -10.02 -0.32
CA LEU A 36 8.93 -10.06 -1.15
C LEU A 36 8.75 -9.34 -2.49
N ALA A 37 7.56 -9.47 -3.09
CA ALA A 37 7.21 -8.79 -4.33
C ALA A 37 6.78 -7.32 -4.14
N ASN A 38 6.74 -6.81 -2.89
CA ASN A 38 6.11 -5.53 -2.56
C ASN A 38 4.69 -5.39 -3.13
N ALA A 39 3.94 -6.48 -3.15
CA ALA A 39 2.58 -6.53 -3.67
C ALA A 39 1.54 -6.35 -2.54
N PRO A 40 0.39 -5.72 -2.83
CA PRO A 40 -0.73 -5.64 -1.90
C PRO A 40 -1.30 -7.03 -1.62
N PHE A 41 -1.71 -7.29 -0.37
CA PHE A 41 -2.15 -8.62 0.07
C PHE A 41 -3.30 -8.54 1.06
N ILE A 42 -4.34 -9.35 0.82
CA ILE A 42 -5.47 -9.52 1.74
C ILE A 42 -5.75 -11.01 1.97
N LYS A 43 -6.14 -11.36 3.20
CA LYS A 43 -6.59 -12.72 3.57
C LYS A 43 -8.11 -12.70 3.71
N ILE A 44 -8.79 -13.54 2.95
CA ILE A 44 -10.24 -13.68 2.98
C ILE A 44 -10.62 -15.15 3.23
N GLU A 45 -11.76 -15.37 3.89
CA GLU A 45 -12.34 -16.69 4.12
C GLU A 45 -13.57 -16.84 3.22
N ALA A 46 -13.59 -17.90 2.42
CA ALA A 46 -14.63 -18.10 1.40
C ALA A 46 -16.03 -18.29 2.00
N THR A 47 -16.13 -18.89 3.20
CA THR A 47 -17.41 -19.14 3.88
C THR A 47 -18.17 -17.85 4.19
N LYS A 48 -17.45 -16.72 4.32
CA LYS A 48 -18.04 -15.38 4.54
C LYS A 48 -19.00 -14.93 3.43
N PHE A 49 -18.89 -15.51 2.23
CA PHE A 49 -19.71 -15.15 1.07
C PHE A 49 -20.82 -16.17 0.79
N THR A 50 -20.83 -17.30 1.50
CA THR A 50 -21.81 -18.38 1.28
C THR A 50 -22.72 -18.61 2.49
N GLU A 51 -22.30 -18.24 3.71
CA GLU A 51 -23.04 -18.54 4.95
C GLU A 51 -24.16 -17.56 5.30
N VAL A 52 -24.30 -16.43 4.59
CA VAL A 52 -25.29 -15.42 4.94
C VAL A 52 -26.05 -15.01 3.69
N GLY A 53 -27.27 -15.52 3.53
CA GLY A 53 -28.24 -15.05 2.53
C GLY A 53 -28.74 -13.64 2.80
N TYR A 54 -27.86 -12.70 3.14
CA TYR A 54 -28.21 -11.30 3.40
C TYR A 54 -27.21 -10.37 2.70
N VAL A 55 -27.76 -9.32 2.11
CA VAL A 55 -27.20 -8.36 1.16
C VAL A 55 -26.09 -7.48 1.79
N GLY A 56 -24.99 -8.06 2.26
CA GLY A 56 -24.02 -7.36 3.12
C GLY A 56 -22.56 -7.37 2.69
N ARG A 57 -22.06 -8.45 2.07
CA ARG A 57 -20.68 -8.50 1.56
C ARG A 57 -20.66 -9.10 0.15
N ASP A 58 -20.66 -8.20 -0.81
CA ASP A 58 -20.45 -8.51 -2.21
C ASP A 58 -19.03 -9.05 -2.44
N VAL A 59 -18.84 -9.99 -3.36
CA VAL A 59 -17.51 -10.43 -3.81
C VAL A 59 -16.67 -9.25 -4.30
N ASP A 60 -17.30 -8.17 -4.76
CA ASP A 60 -16.65 -6.92 -5.12
C ASP A 60 -15.88 -6.27 -3.95
N THR A 61 -16.27 -6.53 -2.70
CA THR A 61 -15.53 -5.98 -1.54
C THR A 61 -14.11 -6.53 -1.46
N ILE A 62 -13.85 -7.72 -2.01
CA ILE A 62 -12.51 -8.30 -2.09
C ILE A 62 -11.56 -7.36 -2.84
N ILE A 63 -12.02 -6.84 -3.98
CA ILE A 63 -11.23 -5.95 -4.82
C ILE A 63 -11.11 -4.55 -4.19
N ARG A 64 -12.17 -4.06 -3.54
CA ARG A 64 -12.15 -2.78 -2.83
C ARG A 64 -11.14 -2.80 -1.69
N ASP A 65 -11.20 -3.82 -0.82
CA ASP A 65 -10.27 -3.99 0.30
C ASP A 65 -8.81 -4.09 -0.19
N LEU A 66 -8.56 -4.82 -1.28
CA LEU A 66 -7.23 -4.92 -1.88
C LEU A 66 -6.73 -3.55 -2.38
N THR A 67 -7.61 -2.79 -3.03
CA THR A 67 -7.30 -1.47 -3.58
C THR A 67 -7.00 -0.47 -2.45
N GLU A 68 -7.81 -0.44 -1.41
CA GLU A 68 -7.58 0.40 -0.23
C GLU A 68 -6.25 0.08 0.45
N TYR A 69 -5.93 -1.21 0.59
CA TYR A 69 -4.63 -1.65 1.10
C TYR A 69 -3.47 -1.18 0.22
N SER A 70 -3.63 -1.27 -1.11
CA SER A 70 -2.64 -0.81 -2.08
C SER A 70 -2.39 0.69 -1.94
N ILE A 71 -3.45 1.50 -1.86
CA ILE A 71 -3.34 2.96 -1.68
C ILE A 71 -2.59 3.28 -0.39
N LYS A 72 -2.95 2.61 0.71
CA LYS A 72 -2.26 2.80 1.99
C LYS A 72 -0.78 2.43 1.90
N GLN A 73 -0.45 1.29 1.30
CA GLN A 73 0.93 0.82 1.14
C GLN A 73 1.76 1.80 0.30
N THR A 74 1.24 2.27 -0.83
CA THR A 74 1.91 3.26 -1.68
C THR A 74 2.09 4.58 -0.94
N ARG A 75 1.05 5.05 -0.23
CA ARG A 75 1.15 6.28 0.57
C ARG A 75 2.24 6.19 1.62
N GLU A 76 2.33 5.07 2.34
CA GLU A 76 3.40 4.85 3.32
C GLU A 76 4.80 4.82 2.69
N LEU A 77 4.92 4.21 1.50
CA LEU A 77 6.18 4.19 0.76
C LEU A 77 6.62 5.60 0.36
N GLU A 78 5.73 6.37 -0.26
CA GLU A 78 6.03 7.74 -0.71
C GLU A 78 6.26 8.69 0.48
N MET A 79 5.50 8.57 1.57
CA MET A 79 5.74 9.36 2.79
C MET A 79 7.13 9.09 3.37
N ARG A 80 7.59 7.84 3.37
CA ARG A 80 8.96 7.52 3.81
C ARG A 80 10.01 8.10 2.86
N ARG A 81 9.74 8.11 1.56
CA ARG A 81 10.68 8.62 0.55
C ARG A 81 10.98 10.10 0.72
N VAL A 82 9.96 10.91 1.03
CA VAL A 82 10.12 12.38 1.20
C VAL A 82 10.37 12.80 2.64
N ARG A 83 10.49 11.84 3.57
CA ARG A 83 10.53 12.12 5.01
C ARG A 83 11.63 13.10 5.41
N THR A 84 12.86 12.87 4.98
CA THR A 84 14.01 13.73 5.32
C THR A 84 13.81 15.15 4.80
N GLN A 85 13.43 15.31 3.53
CA GLN A 85 13.17 16.63 2.95
C GLN A 85 12.02 17.36 3.65
N ALA A 86 10.99 16.61 4.06
CA ALA A 86 9.86 17.16 4.81
C ALA A 86 10.26 17.57 6.23
N GLU A 87 11.17 16.84 6.88
CA GLU A 87 11.74 17.18 8.19
C GLU A 87 12.57 18.47 8.09
N ASP A 88 13.48 18.58 7.13
CA ASP A 88 14.31 19.77 6.90
C ASP A 88 13.44 21.01 6.64
N ALA A 89 12.47 20.90 5.72
CA ALA A 89 11.57 22.01 5.39
C ALA A 89 10.64 22.41 6.55
N ALA A 90 10.28 21.46 7.42
CA ALA A 90 9.52 21.76 8.63
C ALA A 90 10.38 22.49 9.66
N GLU A 91 11.65 22.10 9.82
CA GLU A 91 12.60 22.78 10.68
C GLU A 91 12.81 24.23 10.24
N ASP A 92 13.11 24.48 8.96
CA ASP A 92 13.28 25.84 8.42
C ASP A 92 12.05 26.71 8.69
N ARG A 93 10.85 26.18 8.44
CA ARG A 93 9.60 26.91 8.71
C ARG A 93 9.42 27.23 10.19
N ILE A 94 9.84 26.34 11.09
CA ILE A 94 9.79 26.57 12.54
C ILE A 94 10.82 27.64 12.93
N LEU A 95 12.04 27.58 12.38
CA LEU A 95 13.08 28.57 12.63
C LEU A 95 12.65 29.96 12.19
N ASP A 96 12.06 30.11 11.00
CA ASP A 96 11.53 31.38 10.50
C ASP A 96 10.45 31.97 11.43
N ALA A 97 9.63 31.12 12.05
CA ALA A 97 8.59 31.56 12.98
C ALA A 97 9.15 31.94 14.36
N LEU A 98 10.26 31.32 14.77
CA LEU A 98 10.83 31.49 16.12
C LEU A 98 11.93 32.55 16.19
N VAL A 99 12.64 32.82 15.08
CA VAL A 99 13.74 33.79 15.06
C VAL A 99 13.17 35.18 14.74
N PRO A 100 13.18 36.13 15.69
CA PRO A 100 12.77 37.49 15.42
C PRO A 100 13.70 38.12 14.37
N PRO A 101 13.19 39.01 13.50
CA PRO A 101 14.02 39.67 12.51
C PRO A 101 15.19 40.39 13.18
N PRO A 102 16.39 40.40 12.56
CA PRO A 102 17.56 41.03 13.14
C PRO A 102 17.26 42.50 13.49
N ARG A 103 17.57 42.90 14.73
CA ARG A 103 17.41 44.28 15.20
C ARG A 103 18.26 45.20 14.32
N GLY A 104 17.59 45.96 13.45
CA GLY A 104 18.21 46.83 12.44
C GLY A 104 17.59 46.73 11.04
N ALA A 105 16.73 45.74 10.77
CA ALA A 105 16.02 45.64 9.48
C ALA A 105 14.77 46.54 9.37
N SER A 106 14.32 47.14 10.49
CA SER A 106 13.40 48.28 10.46
C SER A 106 14.25 49.55 10.33
N GLY A 107 14.72 49.80 9.11
CA GLY A 107 15.19 51.14 8.73
C GLY A 107 13.99 52.07 8.69
N GLU A 108 13.64 52.65 9.83
CA GLU A 108 13.05 53.98 9.86
C GLU A 108 14.21 54.99 9.83
N PRO A 109 14.17 56.04 9.00
CA PRO A 109 14.92 57.25 9.31
C PRO A 109 14.41 57.89 10.61
#